data_AF-A0A1C6R8S6-F1
#
_entry.id   AF-A0A1C6R8S6-F1
#
_cell.length_a   1.000
_cell.length_b   1.000
_cell.length_c   1.000
_cell.angle_alpha   90.00
_cell.angle_beta   90.00
_cell.angle_gamma   90.00
#
_symmetry.space_group_name_H-M   'P 1'
#
loop_
_entity.id
_entity.type
_entity.pdbx_description
1 polymer ?
#
loop_
_entity_poly.entity_id
_entity_poly.type
_entity_poly.pdbx_seq_one_letter_code
_entity_poly.pdbx_strand_id
1 'polypeptide(L)'
;MTRGRERFVIHLPVLAGDLTGAVRLARVVARWASILPYTDPGEATVSYEDEQGVHHRVFCDTRLPGGQRCLLRAGHDGPCTRRLLR
;
A
#
# COMPACT_ATOMS: atom_id res chain seq x y z
N MET A 1 -8.50 4.80 29.53
CA MET A 1 -7.41 5.11 28.58
C MET A 1 -6.52 3.90 28.46
N THR A 2 -6.84 2.96 27.57
CA THR A 2 -5.91 1.86 27.26
C THR A 2 -4.71 2.47 26.57
N ARG A 3 -3.50 2.36 27.16
CA ARG A 3 -2.27 2.64 26.41
C ARG A 3 -2.31 1.74 25.19
N GLY A 4 -2.54 2.32 24.01
CA GLY A 4 -2.47 1.58 22.76
C GLY A 4 -1.10 0.92 22.70
N ARG A 5 -1.05 -0.40 22.48
CA ARG A 5 0.20 -1.12 22.31
C ARG A 5 1.05 -0.35 21.29
N GLU A 6 2.31 -0.11 21.65
CA GLU A 6 3.28 0.51 20.74
C GLU A 6 3.30 -0.30 19.44
N ARG A 7 3.24 0.40 18.30
CA ARG A 7 3.26 -0.21 16.98
C ARG A 7 4.55 0.21 16.29
N PHE A 8 5.28 -0.76 15.79
CA PHE A 8 6.49 -0.56 15.01
C PHE A 8 6.19 -0.91 13.55
N VAL A 9 6.81 -0.18 12.62
CA VAL A 9 6.69 -0.39 11.17
C VAL A 9 8.06 -0.69 10.59
N ILE A 10 8.10 -1.54 9.56
CA ILE A 10 9.34 -1.89 8.85
C ILE A 10 9.45 -0.98 7.62
N HIS A 11 10.54 -0.23 7.53
CA HIS A 11 10.92 0.50 6.32
C HIS A 11 11.98 -0.32 5.57
N LEU A 12 11.69 -0.65 4.32
CA LEU A 12 12.61 -1.35 3.42
C LEU A 12 12.91 -0.43 2.22
N PRO A 13 14.08 0.21 2.16
CA PRO A 13 14.46 1.05 1.03
C PRO A 13 14.57 0.24 -0.26
N VAL A 14 13.96 0.73 -1.32
CA VAL A 14 14.02 0.15 -2.67
C VAL A 14 14.16 1.29 -3.67
N LEU A 15 15.17 1.24 -4.53
CA LEU A 15 15.41 2.26 -5.55
C LEU A 15 14.56 1.98 -6.80
N ALA A 16 13.95 3.04 -7.34
CA ALA A 16 13.21 3.02 -8.60
C ALA A 16 13.54 4.31 -9.38
N GLY A 17 13.50 4.24 -10.71
CA GLY A 17 13.88 5.37 -11.57
C GLY A 17 12.89 6.54 -11.56
N ASP A 18 11.63 6.29 -11.20
CA ASP A 18 10.58 7.30 -11.07
C ASP A 18 9.44 6.83 -10.15
N LEU A 19 8.52 7.75 -9.80
CA LEU A 19 7.38 7.48 -8.93
C LEU A 19 6.42 6.42 -9.50
N THR A 20 6.22 6.40 -10.82
CA THR A 20 5.33 5.40 -11.45
C THR A 20 5.92 4.00 -11.36
N GLY A 21 7.23 3.86 -11.60
CA GLY A 21 8.00 2.64 -11.40
C GLY A 21 8.00 2.20 -9.93
N ALA A 22 8.20 3.14 -9.01
CA ALA A 22 8.15 2.89 -7.57
C ALA A 22 6.78 2.31 -7.15
N VAL A 23 5.67 2.94 -7.56
CA VAL A 23 4.32 2.45 -7.26
C VAL A 23 4.06 1.07 -7.86
N ARG A 24 4.53 0.80 -9.10
CA ARG A 24 4.39 -0.51 -9.74
C ARG A 24 5.16 -1.59 -8.96
N LEU A 25 6.41 -1.34 -8.59
CA LEU A 25 7.23 -2.26 -7.82
C LEU A 25 6.65 -2.49 -6.42
N ALA A 26 6.23 -1.42 -5.74
CA ALA A 26 5.60 -1.49 -4.43
C ALA A 26 4.31 -2.33 -4.44
N ARG A 27 3.51 -2.29 -5.52
CA ARG A 27 2.37 -3.20 -5.67
C ARG A 27 2.79 -4.67 -5.71
N VAL A 28 3.88 -5.00 -6.41
CA VAL A 28 4.40 -6.37 -6.49
C VAL A 28 4.90 -6.81 -5.11
N VAL A 29 5.70 -5.97 -4.45
CA VAL A 29 6.23 -6.24 -3.11
C VAL A 29 5.11 -6.40 -2.09
N ALA A 30 4.11 -5.51 -2.07
CA ALA A 30 2.98 -5.60 -1.15
C ALA A 30 2.12 -6.85 -1.38
N ARG A 31 1.94 -7.27 -2.64
CA ARG A 31 1.27 -8.54 -2.98
C ARG A 31 2.07 -9.76 -2.54
N TRP A 32 3.39 -9.75 -2.72
CA TRP A 32 4.24 -10.84 -2.25
C TRP A 32 4.26 -10.91 -0.72
N ALA A 33 4.38 -9.76 -0.06
CA ALA A 33 4.41 -9.65 1.39
C ALA A 33 3.09 -10.07 2.07
N SER A 34 1.96 -10.10 1.33
CA SER A 34 0.67 -10.54 1.87
C SER A 34 0.64 -12.02 2.30
N ILE A 35 1.69 -12.80 2.00
CA ILE A 35 1.89 -14.13 2.60
C ILE A 35 2.14 -14.05 4.11
N LEU A 36 2.62 -12.91 4.60
CA LEU A 36 2.86 -12.65 6.01
C LEU A 36 1.58 -12.07 6.65
N PRO A 37 1.02 -12.70 7.69
CA PRO A 37 -0.26 -12.30 8.28
C PRO A 37 -0.24 -10.92 8.97
N TYR A 38 0.95 -10.35 9.18
CA TYR A 38 1.13 -9.06 9.85
C TYR A 38 1.22 -7.86 8.88
N THR A 39 1.09 -8.11 7.57
CA THR A 39 1.18 -7.05 6.56
C THR A 39 -0.22 -6.55 6.18
N ASP A 40 -0.36 -5.25 5.99
CA ASP A 40 -1.54 -4.64 5.36
C ASP A 40 -1.12 -4.03 4.01
N PRO A 41 -1.29 -4.78 2.89
CA PRO A 41 -0.94 -4.28 1.57
C PRO A 41 -1.70 -3.00 1.19
N GLY A 42 -2.91 -2.79 1.71
CA GLY A 42 -3.72 -1.62 1.38
C GLY A 42 -3.11 -0.30 1.85
N GLU A 43 -2.38 -0.36 2.97
CA GLU A 43 -1.65 0.78 3.56
C GLU A 43 -0.26 0.98 2.95
N ALA A 44 0.12 0.22 1.91
CA ALA A 44 1.40 0.40 1.24
C ALA A 44 1.52 1.81 0.62
N THR A 45 2.67 2.44 0.85
CA THR A 45 3.00 3.77 0.34
C THR A 45 4.41 3.79 -0.22
N VAL A 46 4.68 4.75 -1.11
CA VAL A 46 6.02 5.10 -1.56
C VAL A 46 6.28 6.57 -1.27
N SER A 47 7.53 6.94 -1.09
CA SER A 47 7.98 8.31 -0.87
C SER A 47 9.25 8.55 -1.67
N TYR A 48 9.60 9.83 -1.89
CA TYR A 48 10.95 10.17 -2.29
C TYR A 48 11.91 9.89 -1.13
N GLU A 49 13.16 9.52 -1.45
CA GLU A 49 14.18 9.15 -0.45
C GLU A 49 14.41 10.25 0.58
N ASP A 50 14.46 11.51 0.12
CA ASP A 50 14.67 12.69 0.96
C ASP A 50 13.37 13.26 1.57
N GLU A 51 12.21 12.72 1.19
CA GLU A 51 10.89 13.20 1.63
C GLU A 51 10.03 12.06 2.19
N GLN A 52 10.58 11.25 3.10
CA GLN A 52 9.90 10.05 3.60
C GLN A 52 8.59 10.29 4.35
N GLY A 53 8.33 11.54 4.78
CA GLY A 53 7.05 11.95 5.36
C GLY A 53 5.94 12.20 4.32
N VAL A 54 6.27 12.24 3.03
CA VAL A 54 5.31 12.43 1.93
C VAL A 54 4.96 11.08 1.32
N HIS A 55 3.77 10.59 1.66
CA HIS A 55 3.32 9.26 1.27
C HIS A 55 2.43 9.27 0.03
N HIS A 56 2.90 8.65 -1.05
CA HIS A 56 2.10 8.33 -2.22
C HIS A 56 1.44 6.96 -2.03
N ARG A 57 0.11 6.90 -2.11
CA ARG A 57 -0.65 5.65 -1.97
C ARG A 57 -0.36 4.70 -3.13
N VAL A 58 -0.13 3.43 -2.81
CA VAL A 58 0.09 2.37 -3.81
C VAL A 58 -1.25 1.82 -4.33
N PHE A 59 -2.20 1.63 -3.42
CA PHE A 59 -3.56 1.15 -3.71
C PHE A 59 -4.60 2.23 -3.44
N CYS A 60 -5.76 2.11 -4.09
CA CYS A 60 -6.91 2.97 -3.84
C CYS A 60 -7.39 2.89 -2.40
N ASP A 61 -7.48 1.67 -1.86
CA ASP A 61 -7.74 1.42 -0.45
C ASP A 61 -9.09 1.91 0.12
N THR A 62 -9.94 2.47 -0.74
CA THR A 62 -11.33 2.81 -0.39
C THR A 62 -12.03 1.61 0.23
N ARG A 63 -12.69 1.84 1.37
CA ARG A 63 -13.51 0.81 2.04
C ARG A 63 -14.72 0.46 1.18
N LEU A 64 -14.88 -0.83 0.90
CA LEU A 64 -15.98 -1.41 0.16
C LEU A 64 -17.11 -1.86 1.11
N PRO A 65 -18.35 -2.02 0.60
CA PRO A 65 -19.39 -2.76 1.31
C PRO A 65 -18.86 -4.14 1.73
N GLY A 66 -19.01 -4.50 3.01
CA GLY A 66 -18.43 -5.72 3.58
C GLY A 66 -17.06 -5.54 4.24
N GLY A 67 -16.58 -4.30 4.40
CA GLY A 67 -15.42 -3.95 5.24
C GLY A 67 -14.06 -4.22 4.60
N GLN A 68 -14.03 -4.81 3.40
CA GLN A 68 -12.82 -5.00 2.62
C GLN A 68 -12.36 -3.70 1.97
N ARG A 69 -11.11 -3.63 1.51
CA ARG A 69 -10.56 -2.44 0.82
C ARG A 69 -10.34 -2.69 -0.67
N CYS A 70 -10.42 -1.61 -1.46
CA CYS A 70 -10.13 -1.63 -2.90
C CYS A 70 -8.64 -1.91 -3.14
N LEU A 71 -8.34 -2.88 -4.01
CA LEU A 71 -6.96 -3.28 -4.32
C LEU A 71 -6.52 -2.89 -5.75
N LEU A 72 -7.26 -1.97 -6.38
CA LEU A 72 -6.86 -1.31 -7.61
C LEU A 72 -5.80 -0.23 -7.35
N ARG A 73 -5.20 0.32 -8.42
CA ARG A 73 -4.17 1.38 -8.32
C ARG A 73 -4.78 2.61 -7.66
N ALA A 74 -4.02 3.36 -6.86
CA ALA A 74 -4.44 4.69 -6.46
C ALA A 74 -4.80 5.55 -7.70
N GLY A 75 -5.95 6.23 -7.65
CA GLY A 75 -6.46 7.02 -8.78
C GLY A 75 -6.90 6.21 -10.00
N HIS A 76 -7.28 4.94 -9.83
CA HIS A 76 -7.85 4.17 -10.93
C HIS A 76 -9.19 4.75 -11.40
N ASP A 77 -9.49 4.56 -12.68
CA ASP A 77 -10.82 4.82 -13.23
C ASP A 77 -11.80 3.68 -12.91
N GLY A 78 -13.09 3.96 -13.01
CA GLY A 78 -14.16 2.98 -12.80
C GLY A 78 -14.41 2.63 -11.33
N PRO A 79 -15.34 1.69 -11.07
CA PRO A 79 -15.77 1.36 -9.71
C PRO A 79 -14.67 0.64 -8.92
N CYS A 80 -14.61 0.92 -7.62
CA CYS A 80 -13.70 0.24 -6.70
C CYS A 80 -14.01 -1.26 -6.63
N THR A 81 -12.97 -2.09 -6.54
CA THR A 81 -13.10 -3.55 -6.42
C THR A 81 -11.98 -4.16 -5.59
N ARG A 82 -12.27 -5.30 -4.97
CA ARG A 82 -11.29 -6.11 -4.22
C ARG A 82 -10.35 -6.89 -5.14
N ARG A 83 -10.64 -6.95 -6.45
CA ARG A 83 -9.95 -7.86 -7.37
C ARG A 83 -8.49 -7.43 -7.58
N LEU A 84 -7.57 -8.18 -6.98
CA LEU A 84 -6.23 -8.34 -7.54
C LEU A 84 -6.43 -9.18 -8.80
N LEU A 85 -6.60 -8.57 -9.99
CA LEU A 85 -6.53 -9.34 -11.24
C LEU A 85 -5.26 -10.18 -11.20
N ARG A 86 -5.44 -11.50 -11.39
CA ARG A 86 -4.35 -12.47 -11.58
C ARG A 86 -3.57 -12.09 -12.81
#